data_AF-A0A2V9D964-F1
#
_entry.id   AF-A0A2V9D964-F1
#
_cell.length_a   1.000
_cell.length_b   1.000
_cell.length_c   1.000
_cell.angle_alpha   90.00
_cell.angle_beta   90.00
_cell.angle_gamma   90.00
#
_symmetry.space_group_name_H-M   'P 1'
#
loop_
_entity.id
_entity.type
_entity.pdbx_description
1 polymer ?
#
loop_
_entity_poly.entity_id
_entity_poly.type
_entity_poly.pdbx_seq_one_letter_code
_entity_poly.pdbx_strand_id
1 'polypeptide(L)'
;LFIVLTFTGVLLMFYYHPSKVQAFRDILYLENDVPFGKLLRNMHRWAAHLMIIAVWLHMFRVFLTGSYKKPREFNWCVGVLLMVLTLLLSFTGY
;
A
#
# COMPACT_ATOMS: atom_id res chain seq x y z
N LEU A 1 7.61 -3.75 -2.95
CA LEU A 1 6.33 -3.58 -2.22
C LEU A 1 5.33 -2.77 -3.04
N PHE A 2 5.63 -1.54 -3.43
CA PHE A 2 4.75 -0.74 -4.29
C PHE A 2 4.26 -1.47 -5.55
N ILE A 3 5.15 -2.10 -6.32
CA ILE A 3 4.77 -2.87 -7.53
C ILE A 3 3.79 -4.01 -7.20
N VAL A 4 4.01 -4.72 -6.09
CA VAL A 4 3.11 -5.79 -5.64
C VAL A 4 1.73 -5.22 -5.32
N LEU A 5 1.68 -4.09 -4.61
CA LEU A 5 0.44 -3.38 -4.29
C LEU A 5 -0.30 -2.91 -5.55
N THR A 6 0.39 -2.29 -6.50
CA THR A 6 -0.20 -1.85 -7.76
C THR A 6 -0.79 -3.03 -8.52
N PHE A 7 -0.01 -4.11 -8.70
CA PHE A 7 -0.46 -5.26 -9.46
C PHE A 7 -1.63 -5.98 -8.79
N THR A 8 -1.50 -6.32 -7.51
CA THR A 8 -2.57 -7.00 -6.77
C THR A 8 -3.81 -6.11 -6.62
N GLY A 9 -3.63 -4.80 -6.45
CA GLY A 9 -4.73 -3.83 -6.36
C GLY A 9 -5.53 -3.74 -7.66
N VAL A 10 -4.84 -3.65 -8.81
CA VAL A 10 -5.50 -3.68 -10.12
C VAL A 10 -6.27 -4.98 -10.32
N LEU A 11 -5.73 -6.13 -9.92
CA LEU A 11 -6.46 -7.40 -10.00
C LEU A 11 -7.71 -7.41 -9.10
N LEU A 12 -7.62 -6.86 -7.89
CA LEU A 12 -8.76 -6.76 -6.98
C LEU A 12 -9.86 -5.83 -7.50
N MET A 13 -9.52 -4.80 -8.27
CA MET A 13 -10.49 -3.88 -8.88
C MET A 13 -11.46 -4.58 -9.84
N PHE A 14 -11.07 -5.68 -10.48
CA PHE A 14 -11.98 -6.45 -11.34
C PHE A 14 -13.10 -7.17 -10.57
N TYR A 15 -12.96 -7.32 -9.25
CA TYR A 15 -13.92 -8.03 -8.40
C TYR A 15 -14.67 -7.11 -7.43
N TYR A 16 -14.21 -5.87 -7.23
CA TYR A 16 -14.73 -4.99 -6.19
C TYR A 16 -15.62 -3.87 -6.75
N HIS A 17 -16.87 -3.80 -6.29
CA HIS A 17 -17.77 -2.69 -6.57
C HIS A 17 -17.82 -1.74 -5.36
N PRO A 18 -17.47 -0.45 -5.54
CA PRO A 18 -17.49 0.54 -4.46
C PRO A 18 -18.92 1.03 -4.15
N SER A 19 -19.76 0.11 -3.67
CA SER A 19 -21.16 0.36 -3.29
C SER A 19 -21.42 -0.13 -1.87
N LYS A 20 -22.23 0.63 -1.10
CA LYS A 20 -22.55 0.29 0.29
C LYS A 20 -23.23 -1.08 0.44
N VAL A 21 -23.96 -1.53 -0.57
CA VAL A 21 -24.72 -2.79 -0.55
C VAL A 21 -23.87 -3.97 -1.05
N GLN A 22 -22.98 -3.71 -2.02
CA GLN A 22 -22.26 -4.75 -2.74
C GLN A 22 -20.87 -5.05 -2.15
N ALA A 23 -20.17 -4.03 -1.64
CA ALA A 23 -18.75 -4.12 -1.26
C ALA A 23 -18.42 -5.32 -0.36
N PHE A 24 -19.21 -5.55 0.70
CA PHE A 24 -18.96 -6.68 1.60
C PHE A 24 -19.23 -8.04 0.94
N ARG A 25 -20.24 -8.12 0.07
CA ARG A 25 -20.56 -9.36 -0.68
C ARG A 25 -19.47 -9.70 -1.68
N ASP A 26 -18.93 -8.70 -2.37
CA ASP A 26 -17.82 -8.88 -3.30
C ASP A 26 -16.58 -9.43 -2.60
N ILE A 27 -16.31 -8.97 -1.36
CA ILE A 27 -15.22 -9.49 -0.54
C ILE A 27 -15.46 -10.95 -0.14
N LEU A 28 -16.68 -11.34 0.23
CA LEU A 28 -17.01 -12.74 0.54
C LEU A 28 -16.89 -13.63 -0.69
N TYR A 29 -17.36 -13.17 -1.85
CA TYR A 29 -17.22 -13.88 -3.12
C TYR A 29 -15.75 -14.07 -3.49
N LEU A 30 -14.93 -13.01 -3.37
CA LEU A 30 -13.50 -13.08 -3.62
C LEU A 30 -12.78 -14.07 -2.69
N GLU A 31 -13.16 -14.17 -1.42
CA GLU A 31 -12.50 -15.07 -0.49
C GLU A 31 -12.91 -16.55 -0.63
N ASN A 32 -14.16 -16.82 -1.03
CA ASN A 32 -14.73 -18.17 -0.99
C ASN A 32 -14.87 -18.82 -2.37
N ASP A 33 -15.17 -18.04 -3.41
CA ASP A 33 -15.57 -18.56 -4.72
C ASP A 33 -14.51 -18.33 -5.80
N VAL A 34 -13.70 -17.26 -5.68
CA VAL A 34 -12.63 -16.96 -6.64
C VAL A 34 -11.39 -17.80 -6.33
N PRO A 35 -10.87 -18.59 -7.29
CA PRO A 35 -9.62 -19.33 -7.12
C PRO A 35 -8.48 -18.38 -6.73
N PHE A 36 -7.78 -18.68 -5.64
CA PHE A 36 -6.72 -17.85 -5.07
C PHE A 36 -7.14 -16.41 -4.65
N GLY A 37 -8.44 -16.07 -4.64
CA GLY A 37 -8.88 -14.71 -4.31
C GLY A 37 -8.55 -14.29 -2.88
N LYS A 38 -8.69 -15.21 -1.91
CA LYS A 38 -8.22 -15.01 -0.53
C LYS A 38 -6.71 -14.78 -0.44
N LEU A 39 -5.92 -15.51 -1.22
CA LEU A 39 -4.47 -15.33 -1.27
C LEU A 39 -4.13 -13.95 -1.84
N LEU A 40 -4.74 -13.56 -2.96
CA LEU A 40 -4.57 -12.26 -3.60
C LEU A 40 -4.89 -11.10 -2.64
N ARG A 41 -6.04 -11.17 -1.95
CA ARG A 41 -6.44 -10.15 -0.97
C ARG A 41 -5.45 -10.05 0.18
N ASN A 42 -5.02 -11.19 0.72
CA ASN A 42 -4.06 -11.23 1.82
C ASN A 42 -2.68 -10.74 1.40
N MET A 43 -2.23 -11.06 0.18
CA MET A 43 -0.99 -10.52 -0.37
C MET A 43 -1.02 -8.99 -0.45
N HIS A 44 -2.12 -8.41 -0.95
CA HIS A 44 -2.28 -6.96 -1.00
C HIS A 44 -2.23 -6.34 0.39
N ARG A 45 -3.00 -6.90 1.35
CA ARG A 45 -3.03 -6.41 2.73
C ARG A 45 -1.67 -6.48 3.43
N TRP A 46 -0.99 -7.62 3.36
CA TRP A 46 0.32 -7.79 3.99
C TRP A 46 1.39 -6.91 3.31
N ALA A 47 1.35 -6.77 1.98
CA ALA A 47 2.24 -5.86 1.27
C ALA A 47 2.03 -4.40 1.70
N ALA A 48 0.80 -3.99 2.04
CA ALA A 48 0.49 -2.63 2.51
C ALA A 48 1.11 -2.39 3.89
N HIS A 49 0.94 -3.32 4.83
CA HIS A 49 1.57 -3.24 6.15
C HIS A 49 3.09 -3.20 6.06
N LEU A 50 3.69 -4.07 5.23
CA LEU A 50 5.13 -4.07 4.99
C LEU A 50 5.60 -2.76 4.35
N MET A 51 4.82 -2.16 3.45
CA MET A 51 5.18 -0.89 2.80
C MET A 51 5.26 0.24 3.82
N ILE A 52 4.28 0.34 4.73
CA ILE A 52 4.30 1.34 5.80
C ILE A 52 5.54 1.17 6.67
N ILE A 53 5.79 -0.05 7.15
CA ILE A 53 6.96 -0.36 7.98
C ILE A 53 8.26 0.00 7.25
N ALA A 54 8.39 -0.42 5.98
CA ALA A 54 9.58 -0.17 5.18
C ALA A 54 9.84 1.33 4.96
N VAL A 55 8.79 2.11 4.68
CA VAL A 55 8.91 3.57 4.53
C VAL A 55 9.36 4.21 5.84
N TRP A 56 8.76 3.84 6.98
CA TRP A 56 9.19 4.35 8.29
C TRP A 56 10.66 4.03 8.59
N LEU A 57 11.07 2.78 8.40
CA LEU A 57 12.47 2.37 8.60
C LEU A 57 13.42 3.09 7.65
N HIS A 58 13.02 3.28 6.40
CA HIS A 58 13.80 4.02 5.41
C HIS A 58 13.99 5.49 5.83
N MET A 59 12.91 6.17 6.23
CA MET A 59 12.96 7.56 6.69
C MET A 59 13.84 7.71 7.93
N PHE A 60 13.70 6.79 8.89
CA PHE A 60 14.55 6.76 10.09
C PHE A 60 16.03 6.60 9.74
N ARG A 61 16.37 5.66 8.84
CA ARG A 61 17.75 5.47 8.37
C ARG A 61 18.30 6.72 7.68
N VAL A 62 17.52 7.37 6.83
CA VAL A 62 17.95 8.60 6.13
C VAL A 62 18.22 9.73 7.12
N PHE A 63 17.37 9.86 8.14
CA PHE A 63 17.55 10.84 9.21
C PHE A 63 18.80 10.54 10.06
N LEU A 64 18.93 9.33 10.60
CA LEU A 64 20.05 8.93 11.46
C LEU A 64 21.41 9.04 10.76
N THR A 65 21.47 8.72 9.46
CA THR A 65 22.73 8.81 8.69
C THR A 65 23.01 10.23 8.18
N GLY A 66 22.13 11.20 8.44
CA GLY A 66 22.26 12.57 7.91
C GLY A 66 22.19 12.65 6.39
N SER A 67 21.66 11.62 5.72
CA SER A 67 21.66 11.51 4.25
C SER A 67 20.84 12.61 3.56
N TYR A 68 19.92 13.25 4.29
CA TYR A 68 19.06 14.35 3.83
C TYR A 68 19.76 15.71 3.72
N LYS A 69 20.97 15.85 4.27
CA LYS A 69 21.74 17.11 4.21
C LYS A 69 22.22 17.40 2.78
N LYS A 70 22.76 18.62 2.58
CA LYS A 70 23.33 19.07 1.31
C LYS A 70 24.20 18.00 0.63
N PRO A 71 24.04 17.73 -0.68
CA PRO A 71 23.17 18.40 -1.67
C PRO A 71 21.83 17.67 -1.92
N ARG A 72 21.31 16.89 -0.96
CA ARG A 72 20.16 15.98 -1.14
C ARG A 72 18.86 16.46 -0.48
N GLU A 73 18.75 17.75 -0.18
CA GLU A 73 17.58 18.33 0.49
C GLU A 73 16.31 18.15 -0.33
N PHE A 74 16.39 18.29 -1.66
CA PHE A 74 15.25 18.08 -2.55
C PHE A 74 14.73 16.63 -2.47
N ASN A 75 15.62 15.65 -2.47
CA ASN A 75 15.25 14.24 -2.37
C ASN A 75 14.57 13.93 -1.04
N TRP A 76 14.96 14.62 0.04
CA TRP A 76 14.30 14.50 1.33
C TRP A 76 12.85 15.01 1.28
N CYS A 77 12.60 16.18 0.69
CA CYS A 77 11.24 16.70 0.50
C CYS A 77 10.36 15.73 -0.29
N VAL A 78 10.90 15.15 -1.38
CA VAL A 78 10.22 14.10 -2.16
C VAL A 78 9.93 12.87 -1.30
N GLY A 79 10.90 12.42 -0.49
CA GLY A 79 10.71 11.29 0.42
C GLY A 79 9.59 11.52 1.45
N VAL A 80 9.53 12.71 2.05
CA VAL A 80 8.45 13.10 2.98
C VAL A 80 7.10 13.10 2.27
N LEU A 81 7.00 13.67 1.07
CA LEU A 81 5.78 13.67 0.27
C LEU A 81 5.30 12.24 -0.03
N LEU A 82 6.22 11.37 -0.49
CA LEU A 82 5.92 9.97 -0.78
C LEU A 82 5.47 9.19 0.47
N MET A 83 6.04 9.49 1.64
CA MET A 83 5.59 8.92 2.91
C MET A 83 4.14 9.31 3.20
N VAL A 84 3.80 10.61 3.09
CA VAL A 84 2.42 11.09 3.32
C VAL A 84 1.44 10.43 2.34
N LEU A 85 1.79 10.37 1.05
CA LEU A 85 0.95 9.69 0.04
C LEU A 85 0.77 8.21 0.36
N THR A 86 1.82 7.52 0.82
CA THR A 86 1.74 6.10 1.21
C THR A 86 0.79 5.90 2.39
N LEU A 87 0.83 6.79 3.39
CA LEU A 87 -0.09 6.73 4.54
C LEU A 87 -1.54 7.02 4.13
N LEU A 88 -1.75 8.03 3.29
CA LEU A 88 -3.09 8.36 2.77
C LEU A 88 -3.69 7.19 1.98
N LEU A 89 -2.93 6.59 1.06
CA LEU A 89 -3.38 5.43 0.29
C LEU A 89 -3.70 4.24 1.20
N SER A 90 -2.89 3.99 2.22
CA SER A 90 -3.17 2.93 3.19
C SER A 90 -4.42 3.20 4.02
N PHE A 91 -4.71 4.46 4.35
CA PHE A 91 -5.92 4.83 5.09
C PHE A 91 -7.17 4.68 4.23
N THR A 92 -7.15 5.18 2.99
CA THR A 92 -8.30 5.09 2.08
C THR A 92 -8.59 3.68 1.58
N GLY A 93 -7.60 2.79 1.63
CA GLY A 93 -7.74 1.38 1.24
C GLY A 93 -8.11 0.42 2.38
N TYR A 94 -8.25 0.92 3.62
CA TYR A 94 -8.68 0.13 4.78
C TYR A 94 -10.21 0.08 4.87
#